data_AF-A0A369BQG4-F1
#
_entry.id   AF-A0A369BQG4-F1
#
_cell.length_a   1.000
_cell.length_b   1.000
_cell.length_c   1.000
_cell.angle_alpha   90.00
_cell.angle_beta   90.00
_cell.angle_gamma   90.00
#
_symmetry.space_group_name_H-M   'P 1'
#
loop_
_entity.id
_entity.type
_entity.pdbx_description
1 polymer ?
#
loop_
_entity_poly.entity_id
_entity_poly.type
_entity_poly.pdbx_seq_one_letter_code
_entity_poly.pdbx_strand_id
1 'polypeptide(L)'
;MRRELGRCRLGVVLDEIGWSQQDLSDYSAVPKSVISRALSEEPDQKRKISLRDAIAITDAIYVVTGKYYHPRELYEGTLMPPSRRSEGES
;
A
#
# COMPACT_ATOMS: atom_id res chain seq x y z
N MET A 1 24.61 10.09 -5.45
CA MET A 1 23.13 10.13 -5.42
C MET A 1 22.64 8.74 -5.03
N ARG A 2 22.33 8.50 -3.75
CA ARG A 2 21.74 7.22 -3.34
C ARG A 2 20.34 7.16 -3.94
N ARG A 3 20.09 6.20 -4.84
CA ARG A 3 18.73 5.87 -5.28
C ARG A 3 18.03 5.36 -4.02
N GLU A 4 17.21 6.18 -3.38
CA GLU A 4 16.35 5.71 -2.29
C GLU A 4 15.46 4.62 -2.89
N LEU A 5 15.73 3.37 -2.48
CA LEU A 5 14.94 2.22 -2.88
C LEU A 5 13.49 2.50 -2.45
N GLY A 6 12.58 2.42 -3.42
CA GLY A 6 11.18 2.83 -3.26
C GLY A 6 10.56 2.15 -2.06
N ARG A 7 9.91 2.90 -1.17
CA ARG A 7 9.32 2.31 0.04
C ARG A 7 8.05 1.54 -0.32
N CYS A 8 7.80 0.41 0.34
CA CYS A 8 6.47 -0.21 0.36
C CYS A 8 5.48 0.88 0.77
N ARG A 9 4.54 1.25 -0.10
CA ARG A 9 3.64 2.38 0.18
C ARG A 9 2.61 2.07 1.25
N LEU A 10 2.50 0.81 1.69
CA LEU A 10 1.54 0.43 2.72
C LEU A 10 1.67 1.30 3.97
N GLY A 11 2.89 1.63 4.41
CA GLY A 11 3.09 2.51 5.57
C GLY A 11 2.54 3.92 5.32
N VAL A 12 2.85 4.50 4.16
CA VAL A 12 2.34 5.82 3.76
C VAL A 12 0.82 5.82 3.64
N VAL A 13 0.23 4.77 3.08
CA VAL A 13 -1.22 4.63 2.95
C VAL A 13 -1.89 4.57 4.32
N LEU A 14 -1.31 3.82 5.26
CA LEU A 14 -1.79 3.74 6.64
C LEU A 14 -1.73 5.11 7.33
N ASP A 15 -0.63 5.85 7.17
CA ASP A 15 -0.50 7.21 7.70
C ASP A 15 -1.54 8.17 7.06
N GLU A 16 -1.75 8.09 5.74
CA GLU A 16 -2.71 8.93 4.98
C GLU A 16 -4.18 8.69 5.38
N ILE A 17 -4.53 7.49 5.83
CA ILE A 17 -5.88 7.14 6.28
C ILE A 17 -6.03 7.12 7.81
N GLY A 18 -4.93 7.37 8.54
CA GLY A 18 -4.91 7.38 10.00
C GLY A 18 -5.14 6.01 10.63
N TRP A 19 -4.71 4.93 9.98
CA TRP A 19 -4.89 3.55 10.48
C TRP A 19 -3.61 3.00 11.08
N SER A 20 -3.76 2.23 12.15
CA SER A 20 -2.70 1.36 12.65
C SER A 20 -2.64 0.04 11.86
N GLN A 21 -1.57 -0.73 12.07
CA GLN A 21 -1.48 -2.11 11.55
C GLN A 21 -2.59 -3.02 12.12
N GLN A 22 -3.09 -2.71 13.32
CA GLN A 22 -4.20 -3.47 13.92
C GLN A 22 -5.49 -3.18 13.18
N ASP A 23 -5.81 -1.90 12.93
CA ASP A 23 -7.01 -1.50 12.20
C ASP A 23 -7.05 -2.18 10.82
N LEU A 24 -5.94 -2.16 10.09
CA LEU A 24 -5.87 -2.84 8.80
C LEU A 24 -6.08 -4.35 8.93
N SER A 25 -5.54 -4.99 9.96
CA SER A 25 -5.74 -6.42 10.22
C SER A 25 -7.22 -6.74 10.48
N ASP A 26 -7.90 -5.85 11.22
CA ASP A 26 -9.29 -6.02 11.61
C ASP A 26 -10.23 -5.85 10.40
N TYR A 27 -9.92 -4.93 9.47
CA TYR A 27 -10.75 -4.66 8.29
C TYR A 27 -10.44 -5.54 7.07
N SER A 28 -9.19 -5.97 6.85
CA SER A 28 -8.78 -6.68 5.62
C SER A 28 -8.73 -8.21 5.72
N ALA A 29 -8.97 -8.76 6.92
CA ALA A 29 -8.74 -10.17 7.25
C ALA A 29 -7.29 -10.66 6.99
N VAL A 30 -6.35 -9.76 6.70
CA VAL A 30 -4.93 -10.07 6.58
C VAL A 30 -4.31 -10.06 7.98
N PRO A 31 -3.61 -11.13 8.40
CA PRO A 31 -3.02 -11.17 9.73
C PRO A 31 -2.02 -10.02 9.95
N LYS A 32 -2.10 -9.37 11.11
CA LYS A 32 -1.13 -8.33 11.53
C LYS A 32 0.34 -8.75 11.40
N SER A 33 0.68 -10.02 11.60
CA SER A 33 2.05 -10.53 11.40
C SER A 33 2.53 -10.43 9.96
N VAL A 34 1.62 -10.56 8.98
CA VAL A 34 1.90 -10.38 7.55
C VAL A 34 2.11 -8.89 7.25
N ILE A 35 1.24 -8.03 7.78
CA ILE A 35 1.34 -6.57 7.64
C ILE A 35 2.67 -6.06 8.23
N SER A 36 3.00 -6.50 9.44
CA SER A 36 4.25 -6.12 10.13
C SER A 36 5.50 -6.54 9.34
N ARG A 37 5.52 -7.76 8.78
CA ARG A 37 6.62 -8.21 7.90
C ARG A 37 6.72 -7.39 6.61
N ALA A 38 5.61 -6.92 6.06
CA ALA A 38 5.61 -6.07 4.87
C ALA A 38 6.11 -4.65 5.15
N LEU A 39 5.97 -4.18 6.39
CA LEU A 39 6.39 -2.85 6.86
C LEU A 39 7.76 -2.84 7.54
N SER A 40 8.42 -3.99 7.69
CA SER A 40 9.72 -4.08 8.36
C SER A 40 10.78 -3.25 7.62
N GLU A 41 11.56 -2.46 8.38
CA GLU A 41 12.69 -1.69 7.87
C GLU A 41 13.94 -2.56 7.66
N GLU A 42 13.98 -3.75 8.27
CA GLU A 42 15.07 -4.71 8.08
C GLU A 42 14.93 -5.41 6.72
N PRO A 43 15.89 -5.25 5.78
CA PRO A 43 15.81 -5.80 4.43
C PRO A 43 15.57 -7.32 4.40
N ASP A 44 16.18 -8.04 5.36
CA ASP A 44 16.10 -9.49 5.46
C ASP A 44 14.75 -9.98 5.99
N GLN A 45 13.98 -9.10 6.64
CA GLN A 45 12.65 -9.38 7.18
C GLN A 45 11.54 -8.85 6.28
N LYS A 46 11.82 -7.83 5.46
CA LYS A 46 10.88 -7.19 4.55
C LYS A 46 10.43 -8.17 3.46
N ARG A 47 9.19 -8.65 3.55
CA ARG A 47 8.60 -9.53 2.54
C ARG A 47 7.68 -8.77 1.59
N LYS A 48 7.67 -9.20 0.32
CA LYS A 48 6.66 -8.75 -0.65
C LYS A 48 5.28 -9.21 -0.18
N ILE A 49 4.32 -8.30 -0.22
CA ILE A 49 2.89 -8.61 -0.02
C ILE A 49 2.45 -9.53 -1.15
N SER A 50 1.65 -10.57 -0.90
CA SER A 50 1.12 -11.40 -1.99
C SER A 50 0.01 -10.64 -2.75
N LEU A 51 -0.22 -10.92 -4.04
CA LEU A 51 -1.24 -10.18 -4.81
C LEU A 51 -2.63 -10.31 -4.18
N ARG A 52 -2.90 -11.48 -3.59
CA ARG A 52 -4.10 -11.74 -2.82
C ARG A 52 -4.22 -10.81 -1.61
N ASP A 53 -3.17 -10.66 -0.82
CA ASP A 53 -3.19 -9.78 0.36
C ASP A 53 -3.29 -8.31 -0.07
N ALA A 54 -2.65 -7.94 -1.18
CA ALA A 54 -2.74 -6.58 -1.70
C ALA A 54 -4.18 -6.22 -2.12
N ILE A 55 -4.88 -7.13 -2.79
CA ILE A 55 -6.30 -6.97 -3.14
C ILE A 55 -7.15 -6.84 -1.88
N ALA A 56 -6.97 -7.75 -0.91
CA ALA A 56 -7.73 -7.72 0.34
C ALA A 56 -7.53 -6.40 1.12
N ILE A 57 -6.30 -5.89 1.15
CA ILE A 57 -5.96 -4.60 1.77
C ILE A 57 -6.66 -3.45 1.04
N THR A 58 -6.54 -3.36 -0.28
CA THR A 58 -7.11 -2.23 -1.04
C THR A 58 -8.64 -2.25 -1.04
N ASP A 59 -9.27 -3.43 -1.06
CA ASP A 59 -10.71 -3.57 -0.95
C ASP A 59 -11.21 -3.10 0.43
N ALA A 60 -10.52 -3.49 1.51
CA ALA A 60 -10.86 -3.03 2.86
C ALA A 60 -10.75 -1.51 3.01
N ILE A 61 -9.69 -0.91 2.47
CA ILE A 61 -9.52 0.54 2.47
C ILE A 61 -10.66 1.21 1.71
N TYR A 62 -11.00 0.70 0.51
CA TYR A 62 -12.09 1.26 -0.28
C TYR A 62 -13.45 1.16 0.44
N VAL A 63 -13.77 0.01 1.03
CA VAL A 63 -15.04 -0.21 1.72
C VAL A 63 -15.19 0.71 2.93
N VAL A 64 -14.14 0.92 3.72
CA VAL A 64 -14.24 1.69 4.97
C VAL A 64 -14.03 3.19 4.77
N THR A 65 -13.16 3.59 3.83
CA THR A 65 -12.75 4.99 3.65
C THR A 65 -13.27 5.64 2.37
N GLY A 66 -13.77 4.86 1.40
CA GLY A 66 -14.12 5.31 0.06
C GLY A 66 -12.92 5.65 -0.84
N LYS A 67 -11.69 5.56 -0.34
CA LYS A 67 -10.47 5.84 -1.11
C LYS A 67 -10.04 4.63 -1.90
N TYR A 68 -9.83 4.81 -3.21
CA TYR A 68 -9.36 3.75 -4.09
C TYR A 68 -7.83 3.75 -4.18
N TYR A 69 -7.24 2.57 -4.01
CA TYR A 69 -5.83 2.29 -4.29
C TYR A 69 -5.78 1.03 -5.17
N HIS A 70 -4.94 1.03 -6.20
CA HIS A 70 -4.77 -0.16 -7.02
C HIS A 70 -3.81 -1.14 -6.31
N PRO A 71 -4.09 -2.46 -6.21
CA PRO A 71 -3.26 -3.41 -5.47
C PRO A 71 -1.78 -3.37 -5.83
N ARG A 72 -1.49 -3.11 -7.11
CA ARG A 72 -0.11 -2.93 -7.63
C ARG A 72 0.65 -1.79 -6.94
N GLU A 73 -0.02 -0.71 -6.54
CA GLU A 73 0.62 0.45 -5.88
C GLU A 73 1.23 0.11 -4.52
N LEU A 74 0.87 -1.04 -3.94
CA LEU A 74 1.51 -1.59 -2.73
C LEU A 74 2.88 -2.24 -3.03
N TYR A 75 3.23 -2.44 -4.32
CA TYR A 75 4.50 -3.05 -4.76
C TYR A 75 5.50 -2.03 -5.28
N GLU A 76 6.76 -2.21 -4.89
CA GLU A 76 7.91 -1.49 -5.47
C GLU A 76 7.98 -1.66 -7.00
N GLY A 77 8.31 -0.57 -7.71
CA GLY A 77 8.56 -0.60 -9.16
C GLY A 77 7.32 -0.46 -10.04
N THR A 78 6.13 -0.39 -9.47
CA THR A 78 4.94 0.06 -10.20
C THR A 78 4.87 1.58 -10.11
N LEU A 79 5.67 2.24 -10.94
CA LEU A 79 5.40 3.64 -11.28
C LEU A 79 3.90 3.71 -11.62
N MET A 80 3.14 4.51 -10.88
CA MET A 80 1.88 5.01 -11.42
C MET A 80 2.19 5.46 -12.85
N PRO A 81 1.47 5.02 -13.89
CA PRO A 81 1.49 5.78 -15.13
C PRO A 81 1.16 7.22 -14.72
N PRO A 82 1.89 8.22 -15.24
CA PRO A 82 1.72 9.61 -14.83
C PRO A 82 0.21 9.89 -14.85
N SER A 83 -0.35 10.32 -13.71
CA SER A 83 -1.74 10.75 -13.65
C SER A 83 -1.97 11.58 -14.90
N ARG A 84 -2.91 11.16 -15.76
CA ARG A 84 -3.36 11.99 -16.86
C ARG A 84 -3.85 13.28 -16.22
N ARG A 85 -2.98 14.29 -16.15
CA ARG A 85 -3.42 15.67 -16.03
C ARG A 85 -4.30 15.85 -17.25
N SER A 86 -5.58 16.02 -16.96
CA SER A 86 -6.62 16.38 -17.89
C SER A 86 -6.04 17.27 -18.97
N GLU A 87 -6.23 16.84 -20.21
CA GLU A 87 -6.34 17.75 -21.33
C GLU A 87 -7.33 18.84 -20.92
N GLY A 88 -6.82 20.05 -20.84
CA GLY A 88 -7.54 21.32 -20.94
C GLY A 88 -6.50 22.21 -21.59
N GLU A 89 -6.41 22.30 -22.92
CA GLU A 89 -7.44 22.86 -23.79
C GLU A 89 -8.08 24.09 -23.15
N SER A 90 -7.35 25.21 -23.20
CA SER A 90 -7.80 26.49 -23.76
C SER A 90 -6.61 27.43 -23.93
#